data_AF-A0A7X5TM42-F1
#
_entry.id   AF-A0A7X5TM42-F1
#
_cell.length_a   1.000
_cell.length_b   1.000
_cell.length_c   1.000
_cell.angle_alpha   90.00
_cell.angle_beta   90.00
_cell.angle_gamma   90.00
#
_symmetry.space_group_name_H-M   'P 1'
#
loop_
_entity.id
_entity.type
_entity.pdbx_description
1 polymer ?
#
loop_
_entity_poly.entity_id
_entity_poly.type
_entity_poly.pdbx_seq_one_letter_code
_entity_poly.pdbx_strand_id
1 'polypeptide(L)' 'MWYEISPAEFLQKLAKEAGFFGELSKLTDDILIYHLKMRDAEATGEIPGLKKDHEADFKTALLCARGVITD' A
#
# COMPACT_ATOMS: atom_id res chain seq x y z
N MET A 1 -35.15 -0.30 7.12
CA MET A 1 -34.20 -1.25 7.75
C MET A 1 -32.91 -1.22 6.94
N TRP A 2 -32.21 -0.09 6.97
CA TRP A 2 -31.10 0.20 6.05
C TRP A 2 -29.94 0.84 6.82
N TYR A 3 -29.24 0.04 7.61
CA TYR A 3 -27.83 0.26 7.93
C TYR A 3 -27.29 -1.06 8.47
N GLU A 4 -26.67 -1.87 7.60
CA GLU A 4 -26.23 -3.23 7.96
C GLU A 4 -25.00 -3.24 8.86
N ILE A 5 -24.19 -2.17 8.89
CA ILE A 5 -23.02 -2.02 9.77
C ILE A 5 -22.67 -0.54 9.97
N SER A 6 -22.28 -0.18 11.19
CA SER A 6 -21.76 1.16 11.53
C SER A 6 -20.38 1.43 10.91
N PRO A 7 -19.95 2.70 10.75
CA PRO A 7 -18.61 3.03 10.24
C PRO A 7 -17.48 2.43 11.09
N ALA A 8 -17.66 2.32 12.41
CA ALA A 8 -16.68 1.72 13.31
C ALA A 8 -16.56 0.20 13.08
N GLU A 9 -17.67 -0.49 12.89
CA GLU A 9 -17.69 -1.92 12.56
C GLU A 9 -17.08 -2.17 11.18
N PHE A 10 -17.33 -1.29 10.21
CA PHE A 10 -16.70 -1.34 8.90
C PHE A 10 -15.17 -1.23 9.01
N LEU A 11 -14.65 -0.23 9.74
CA LEU A 11 -13.22 -0.05 9.95
C LEU A 11 -12.59 -1.24 10.68
N GLN A 12 -13.29 -1.82 11.65
CA GLN A 12 -12.81 -3.00 12.36
C GLN A 12 -12.76 -4.25 11.47
N LYS A 13 -13.73 -4.41 10.56
CA LYS A 13 -13.70 -5.48 9.56
C LYS A 13 -12.53 -5.29 8.58
N LEU A 14 -12.34 -4.08 8.08
CA LEU A 14 -11.25 -3.72 7.17
C LEU A 14 -9.87 -3.93 7.80
N ALA A 15 -9.70 -3.59 9.08
CA ALA A 15 -8.46 -3.82 9.81
C ALA A 15 -8.10 -5.32 9.91
N LYS A 16 -9.11 -6.18 10.16
CA LYS A 16 -8.92 -7.63 10.20
C LYS A 16 -8.55 -8.20 8.82
N GLU A 17 -9.19 -7.72 7.75
CA GLU A 17 -8.84 -8.08 6.37
C GLU A 17 -7.39 -7.70 6.03
N ALA A 18 -6.90 -6.58 6.57
CA ALA A 18 -5.51 -6.12 6.44
C ALA A 18 -4.51 -6.90 7.34
N GLY A 19 -4.97 -7.84 8.17
CA GLY A 19 -4.12 -8.59 9.10
C GLY A 19 -3.77 -7.83 10.39
N PHE A 20 -4.47 -6.73 10.69
CA PHE A 20 -4.31 -5.99 11.95
C PHE A 20 -5.27 -6.50 13.03
N PHE A 21 -4.70 -6.95 14.16
CA PHE A 21 -5.45 -7.53 15.29
C PHE A 21 -5.38 -6.69 16.57
N GLY A 22 -4.81 -5.48 16.50
CA GLY A 22 -4.72 -4.56 17.63
C GLY A 22 -6.02 -3.81 17.92
N GLU A 23 -5.98 -2.95 18.93
CA GLU A 23 -7.06 -2.01 19.21
C GLU A 23 -7.27 -1.05 18.03
N LEU A 24 -8.52 -0.72 17.71
CA LEU A 24 -8.85 0.20 16.62
C LEU A 24 -8.23 1.60 16.81
N SER A 25 -8.02 2.02 18.06
CA SER A 25 -7.31 3.26 18.43
C SER A 25 -5.83 3.29 18.01
N LYS A 26 -5.23 2.12 17.78
CA LYS A 26 -3.84 1.94 17.34
C LYS A 26 -3.74 1.66 15.84
N LEU A 27 -4.87 1.63 15.13
CA LEU A 27 -4.89 1.49 13.69
C LEU A 27 -4.42 2.80 13.06
N THR A 28 -3.29 2.73 12.39
CA THR A 28 -2.71 3.86 11.66
C THR A 28 -3.32 3.96 10.26
N ASP A 29 -3.30 5.17 9.71
CA ASP A 29 -3.85 5.48 8.40
C ASP A 29 -3.10 4.79 7.25
N ASP A 30 -1.78 4.59 7.40
CA ASP A 30 -0.95 3.85 6.44
C ASP A 30 -1.42 2.40 6.19
N ILE A 31 -1.85 1.67 7.23
CA ILE A 31 -2.40 0.31 7.12
C ILE A 31 -3.69 0.33 6.28
N LEU A 32 -4.58 1.28 6.58
CA LEU A 32 -5.84 1.46 5.86
C LEU A 32 -5.61 1.86 4.40
N ILE A 33 -4.74 2.84 4.17
CA ILE A 33 -4.41 3.35 2.83
C ILE A 33 -3.75 2.25 2.00
N TYR A 34 -2.82 1.49 2.57
CA TYR A 34 -2.18 0.37 1.87
C TYR A 34 -3.21 -0.68 1.48
N HIS A 35 -4.04 -1.14 2.43
CA HIS A 35 -5.02 -2.19 2.16
C HIS A 35 -6.08 -1.76 1.15
N LEU A 36 -6.54 -0.50 1.21
CA LEU A 36 -7.47 0.07 0.24
C LEU A 36 -6.85 0.22 -1.14
N LYS A 37 -5.59 0.67 -1.24
CA LYS A 37 -4.87 0.76 -2.52
C LYS A 37 -4.64 -0.62 -3.16
N MET A 38 -4.47 -1.67 -2.35
CA MET A 38 -4.20 -3.02 -2.84
C MET A 38 -5.47 -3.79 -3.21
N ARG A 39 -6.65 -3.34 -2.77
CA ARG A 39 -7.92 -4.05 -2.97
C ARG A 39 -8.24 -4.34 -4.44
N ASP A 40 -7.94 -3.39 -5.32
CA ASP A 40 -8.18 -3.51 -6.77
C ASP A 40 -6.87 -3.74 -7.56
N ALA A 41 -5.76 -4.01 -6.88
CA ALA A 41 -4.48 -4.27 -7.52
C ALA A 41 -4.37 -5.76 -7.90
N GLU A 42 -3.86 -6.02 -9.10
CA GLU A 42 -3.45 -7.37 -9.52
C GLU A 42 -2.46 -7.95 -8.50
N ALA A 43 -2.62 -9.21 -8.11
CA ALA A 43 -1.77 -9.85 -7.10
C ALA A 43 -0.28 -9.93 -7.52
N THR A 44 -0.02 -9.93 -8.83
CA THR A 44 1.33 -9.86 -9.41
C THR A 44 1.65 -8.47 -9.97
N GLY A 45 0.78 -7.49 -9.74
CA GLY A 45 0.96 -6.11 -10.17
C GLY A 45 1.99 -5.40 -9.30
N GLU A 46 2.68 -4.44 -9.91
CA GLU A 46 3.54 -3.51 -9.16
C GLU A 46 2.69 -2.68 -8.20
N ILE A 47 3.17 -2.52 -6.96
CA ILE A 47 2.49 -1.74 -5.93
C ILE A 47 2.40 -0.27 -6.40
N PRO A 48 1.19 0.32 -6.49
CA PRO A 48 0.98 1.73 -6.81
C PRO A 48 1.75 2.64 -5.84
N GLY A 49 2.62 3.48 -6.39
CA GLY A 49 3.57 4.30 -5.63
C GLY A 49 5.01 3.84 -5.82
N LEU A 50 5.30 2.54 -5.63
CA LEU A 50 6.63 1.96 -5.92
C LEU A 50 6.90 1.88 -7.42
N LYS A 51 5.87 1.69 -8.23
CA LYS A 51 5.95 1.75 -9.70
C LYS A 51 6.54 3.07 -10.23
N LYS A 52 6.30 4.19 -9.54
CA LYS A 52 6.79 5.50 -9.98
C LYS A 52 8.32 5.57 -9.95
N ASP A 53 8.93 4.90 -8.98
CA ASP A 53 10.37 4.87 -8.76
C ASP A 53 11.00 3.57 -9.29
N HIS A 54 10.26 2.81 -10.09
CA HIS A 54 10.70 1.53 -10.62
C HIS A 54 11.64 1.75 -11.82
N GLU A 55 12.94 1.62 -11.57
CA GLU A 55 13.94 1.60 -12.64
C GLU A 55 14.11 0.17 -13.18
N ALA A 56 13.88 -0.02 -14.49
CA ALA A 56 13.98 -1.33 -15.13
C ALA A 56 15.42 -1.87 -15.17
N ASP A 57 16.43 -0.99 -15.17
CA ASP A 57 17.85 -1.36 -15.09
C ASP A 57 18.47 -0.80 -13.81
N PHE A 58 18.40 -1.61 -12.75
CA PHE A 58 19.00 -1.31 -11.45
C PHE A 58 20.47 -0.93 -11.54
N LYS A 59 21.23 -1.52 -12.47
CA LYS A 59 22.65 -1.22 -12.63
C LYS A 59 22.85 0.18 -13.18
N THR A 60 22.05 0.56 -14.16
CA THR A 60 22.10 1.91 -14.76
C THR A 60 21.66 2.97 -13.74
N ALA A 61 20.56 2.75 -13.00
CA ALA A 61 20.16 3.64 -11.90
C ALA A 61 21.27 3.81 -10.85
N LEU A 62 21.91 2.70 -10.43
CA LEU A 62 22.99 2.75 -9.44
C LEU A 62 24.19 3.55 -9.93
N LEU A 63 24.55 3.41 -11.20
CA LEU A 63 25.67 4.11 -11.79
C LEU A 63 25.35 5.60 -12.03
N CYS A 64 24.12 5.95 -12.43
CA CYS A 64 23.64 7.35 -12.51
C CYS A 64 23.63 8.02 -11.12
N ALA A 65 23.11 7.36 -10.09
CA ALA A 65 23.10 7.88 -8.72
C ALA A 65 24.52 8.12 -8.17
N ARG A 66 25.51 7.36 -8.65
CA ARG A 66 26.93 7.52 -8.32
C ARG A 66 27.67 8.50 -9.24
N GLY A 67 27.00 9.08 -10.24
CA GLY A 67 27.59 9.99 -11.21
C GLY A 67 28.60 9.35 -12.16
N VAL A 68 28.53 8.02 -12.35
CA VAL A 68 29.45 7.26 -13.22
C VAL A 68 29.02 7.35 -14.69
N ILE A 69 27.71 7.42 -14.93
CA ILE A 69 27.11 7.67 -16.23
C ILE A 69 26.14 8.84 -16.09
N THR A 70 26.05 9.62 -17.16
CA THR A 70 25.08 10.69 -17.38
C THR A 70 24.40 10.37 -18.71
N ASP A 71 23.08 10.53 -18.76
CA ASP A 71 22.26 10.31 -19.96
C ASP A 71 22.81 11.04 -21.20
#